data_AF-A0A060C6Z5-F1
#
_entry.id   AF-A0A060C6Z5-F1
#
_cell.length_a   1.000
_cell.length_b   1.000
_cell.length_c   1.000
_cell.angle_alpha   90.00
_cell.angle_beta   90.00
_cell.angle_gamma   90.00
#
_symmetry.space_group_name_H-M   'P 1'
#
loop_
_entity.id
_entity.type
_entity.pdbx_description
1 polymer ?
#
loop_
_entity_poly.entity_id
_entity_poly.type
_entity_poly.pdbx_seq_one_letter_code
_entity_poly.pdbx_strand_id
1 'polypeptide(L)'
;MRFLSINASKFENTTFMFVGSGNDSIMVDSLTEQFKNIVHIPWVNNVSEIYSLIDCFILPSRFESGPGCPITLLEALHFNIPVIASNIPEIAATVPSEYLFEVESSN
;
A
#
# COMPACT_ATOMS: atom_id res chain seq x y z
N MET A 1 -4.46 7.80 5.35
CA MET A 1 -5.49 7.35 6.32
C MET A 1 -6.80 8.12 6.29
N ARG A 2 -6.83 9.41 5.95
CA ARG A 2 -8.08 10.16 5.74
C ARG A 2 -9.06 9.47 4.77
N PHE A 3 -8.55 8.77 3.76
CA PHE A 3 -9.36 7.98 2.83
C PHE A 3 -10.14 6.84 3.52
N LEU A 4 -9.46 6.05 4.38
CA LEU A 4 -10.07 4.94 5.12
C LEU A 4 -11.09 5.46 6.14
N SER A 5 -10.80 6.55 6.84
CA SER A 5 -11.72 7.13 7.81
C SER A 5 -13.01 7.67 7.16
N ILE A 6 -12.92 8.30 5.98
CA ILE A 6 -14.08 8.85 5.27
C ILE A 6 -14.92 7.74 4.62
N ASN A 7 -14.30 6.64 4.20
CA ASN A 7 -14.96 5.56 3.46
C ASN A 7 -15.13 4.26 4.26
N ALA A 8 -15.00 4.30 5.59
CA ALA A 8 -14.95 3.11 6.43
C ALA A 8 -16.12 2.12 6.17
N SER A 9 -17.34 2.63 5.96
CA SER A 9 -18.53 1.80 5.69
C SER A 9 -18.47 1.07 4.34
N LYS A 10 -17.72 1.57 3.35
CA LYS A 10 -17.55 0.91 2.05
C LYS A 10 -16.56 -0.25 2.10
N PHE A 11 -15.76 -0.34 3.17
CA PHE A 11 -14.67 -1.30 3.31
C PHE A 11 -14.85 -2.18 4.56
N GLU A 12 -16.08 -2.34 5.05
CA GLU A 12 -16.39 -3.17 6.24
C GLU A 12 -15.96 -4.63 6.07
N ASN A 13 -16.01 -5.15 4.83
CA ASN A 13 -15.60 -6.51 4.47
C ASN A 13 -14.20 -6.56 3.82
N THR A 14 -13.34 -5.58 4.08
CA THR A 14 -11.98 -5.52 3.54
C THR A 14 -10.99 -5.46 4.67
N THR A 15 -10.00 -6.36 4.68
CA THR A 15 -8.87 -6.30 5.60
C THR A 15 -7.72 -5.55 4.96
N PHE A 16 -7.18 -4.54 5.63
CA PHE A 16 -5.96 -3.85 5.22
C PHE A 16 -4.78 -4.38 6.02
N MET A 17 -3.77 -4.88 5.32
CA MET A 17 -2.54 -5.40 5.93
C MET A 17 -1.41 -4.39 5.72
N PHE A 18 -0.88 -3.85 6.82
CA PHE A 18 0.36 -3.06 6.80
C PHE A 18 1.51 -3.98 7.20
N VAL A 19 2.43 -4.24 6.28
CA VAL A 19 3.52 -5.20 6.49
C VAL A 19 4.85 -4.46 6.51
N GLY A 20 5.64 -4.70 7.54
CA GLY A 20 6.97 -4.12 7.71
C GLY A 20 7.16 -3.44 9.05
N SER A 21 8.29 -2.77 9.20
CA SER A 21 8.64 -2.01 10.39
C SER A 21 9.44 -0.79 9.96
N GLY A 22 9.26 0.34 10.65
CA GLY A 22 9.92 1.59 10.28
C GLY A 22 9.62 2.69 11.28
N ASN A 23 10.27 3.84 11.10
CA ASN A 23 10.20 4.98 12.01
C ASN A 23 8.77 5.51 12.19
N ASP A 24 7.90 5.29 11.20
CA ASP A 24 6.52 5.76 11.22
C ASP A 24 5.53 4.78 11.86
N SER A 25 5.98 3.61 12.35
CA SER A 25 5.07 2.57 12.87
C SER A 25 4.15 3.11 13.98
N ILE A 26 4.70 3.89 14.91
CA ILE A 26 3.93 4.51 16.01
C ILE A 26 2.81 5.43 15.47
N MET A 27 3.12 6.21 14.43
CA MET A 27 2.16 7.10 13.80
C MET A 27 1.06 6.31 13.09
N VAL A 28 1.43 5.26 12.35
CA VAL A 28 0.47 4.40 11.64
C VAL A 28 -0.42 3.69 12.65
N ASP A 29 0.14 3.09 13.70
CA ASP A 29 -0.60 2.42 14.77
C ASP A 29 -1.63 3.37 15.40
N SER A 30 -1.20 4.56 15.82
CA SER A 30 -2.08 5.55 16.46
C SER A 30 -3.24 6.00 15.55
N LEU A 31 -2.99 6.17 14.26
CA LEU A 31 -4.01 6.60 13.31
C LEU A 31 -4.93 5.45 12.86
N THR A 32 -4.51 4.19 13.06
CA THR A 32 -5.25 3.00 12.64
C THR A 32 -5.97 2.28 13.78
N GLU A 33 -5.64 2.54 15.04
CA GLU A 33 -6.12 1.81 16.23
C GLU A 33 -7.66 1.71 16.32
N GLN A 34 -8.38 2.72 15.84
CA GLN A 34 -9.85 2.73 15.84
C GLN A 34 -10.50 1.79 14.80
N PHE A 35 -9.74 1.30 13.82
CA PHE A 35 -10.27 0.46 12.73
C PHE A 35 -10.08 -1.02 13.04
N LYS A 36 -11.19 -1.78 13.03
CA LYS A 36 -11.18 -3.22 13.33
C LYS A 36 -10.66 -4.09 12.19
N ASN A 37 -10.60 -3.53 10.99
CA ASN A 37 -10.24 -4.23 9.75
C ASN A 37 -8.81 -3.89 9.28
N ILE A 38 -7.96 -3.42 10.18
CA ILE A 38 -6.54 -3.16 9.93
C ILE A 38 -5.72 -4.16 10.72
N VAL A 39 -4.75 -4.79 10.05
CA VAL A 39 -3.80 -5.72 10.64
C VAL A 39 -2.40 -5.21 10.38
N HIS A 40 -1.62 -5.08 11.45
CA HIS A 40 -0.19 -4.75 11.37
C HIS A 40 0.62 -6.03 11.49
N ILE A 41 1.49 -6.24 10.52
CA ILE A 41 2.39 -7.39 10.45
C ILE A 41 3.80 -6.82 10.53
N PRO A 42 4.62 -7.23 11.51
CA PRO A 42 6.00 -6.76 11.61
C PRO A 42 6.82 -7.19 10.39
N TRP A 43 8.08 -6.78 10.34
CA TRP A 43 9.00 -7.26 9.32
C TRP A 43 8.96 -8.81 9.19
N VAL A 44 8.79 -9.29 7.97
CA VAL A 44 8.80 -10.71 7.63
C VAL A 44 10.00 -11.03 6.74
N ASN A 45 10.64 -12.18 6.98
CA ASN A 45 11.72 -12.66 6.10
C ASN A 45 11.19 -13.27 4.81
N ASN A 46 9.96 -13.81 4.83
CA ASN A 46 9.34 -14.48 3.71
C ASN A 46 8.11 -13.73 3.21
N VAL A 47 8.32 -12.65 2.46
CA VAL A 47 7.23 -11.79 1.98
C VAL A 47 6.32 -12.51 0.96
N SER A 48 6.76 -13.60 0.31
CA SER A 48 5.92 -14.35 -0.63
C SER A 48 4.66 -14.94 0.01
N GLU A 49 4.72 -15.28 1.30
CA GLU A 49 3.55 -15.75 2.04
C GLU A 49 2.48 -14.65 2.12
N ILE A 50 2.90 -13.39 2.29
CA ILE A 50 1.99 -12.24 2.29
C ILE A 50 1.34 -12.06 0.93
N TYR A 51 2.15 -12.04 -0.14
CA TYR A 51 1.64 -11.88 -1.50
C TYR A 51 0.66 -13.00 -1.88
N SER A 52 0.88 -14.22 -1.39
CA SER A 52 -0.03 -15.35 -1.64
C SER A 52 -1.38 -15.26 -0.92
N LEU A 53 -1.52 -14.34 0.05
CA LEU A 53 -2.72 -14.19 0.89
C LEU A 53 -3.58 -12.97 0.54
N ILE A 54 -3.10 -12.06 -0.31
CA ILE A 54 -3.79 -10.80 -0.61
C ILE A 54 -4.46 -10.83 -1.97
N ASP A 55 -5.61 -10.16 -2.06
CA ASP A 55 -6.37 -10.01 -3.32
C ASP A 55 -5.89 -8.82 -4.16
N CYS A 56 -5.23 -7.85 -3.53
CA CYS A 56 -4.79 -6.60 -4.16
C CYS A 56 -3.61 -6.00 -3.38
N PHE A 57 -2.69 -5.38 -4.11
CA PHE A 57 -1.58 -4.60 -3.56
C PHE A 57 -1.82 -3.10 -3.77
N ILE A 58 -1.54 -2.30 -2.73
CA ILE A 58 -1.71 -0.84 -2.79
C ILE A 58 -0.37 -0.17 -2.48
N LEU A 59 0.10 0.69 -3.37
CA LEU A 59 1.32 1.48 -3.19
C LEU A 59 1.02 2.98 -3.23
N PRO A 60 0.63 3.59 -2.09
CA PRO A 60 0.22 4.98 -2.04
C PRO A 60 1.40 5.94 -1.81
N SER A 61 2.56 5.63 -2.40
CA SER A 61 3.80 6.39 -2.22
C SER A 61 3.67 7.78 -2.85
N ARG A 62 4.27 8.79 -2.21
CA ARG A 62 4.26 10.18 -2.73
C ARG A 62 5.60 10.54 -3.39
N PHE A 63 6.66 9.85 -3.01
CA PHE A 63 8.03 10.08 -3.45
C PHE A 63 8.80 8.77 -3.31
N GLU A 64 9.63 8.46 -4.30
CA GLU A 64 10.61 7.38 -4.21
C GLU A 64 12.01 7.98 -4.08
N SER A 65 12.82 7.43 -3.17
CA SER A 65 14.17 7.92 -2.91
C SER A 65 15.14 7.41 -3.97
N GLY A 66 15.21 8.11 -5.10
CA GLY A 66 16.18 7.89 -6.17
C GLY A 66 15.59 7.22 -7.41
N PRO A 67 16.42 6.99 -8.45
CA PRO A 67 15.97 6.34 -9.68
C PRO A 67 15.70 4.86 -9.42
N GLY A 68 14.50 4.39 -9.73
CA GLY A 68 14.16 2.97 -9.66
C GLY A 68 12.67 2.72 -9.56
N CYS A 69 12.30 1.45 -9.70
CA CYS A 69 10.95 1.00 -9.39
C CYS A 69 10.94 0.45 -7.95
N PRO A 70 9.89 0.73 -7.15
CA PRO A 70 9.69 0.09 -5.86
C PRO A 70 9.73 -1.43 -6.00
N ILE A 71 10.57 -2.10 -5.21
CA ILE A 71 10.73 -3.56 -5.31
C ILE A 71 9.42 -4.27 -4.95
N THR A 72 8.67 -3.75 -3.98
CA THR A 72 7.37 -4.28 -3.58
C THR A 72 6.33 -4.23 -4.69
N LEU A 73 6.42 -3.24 -5.60
CA LEU A 73 5.59 -3.20 -6.80
C LEU A 73 5.96 -4.35 -7.75
N LEU A 74 7.25 -4.57 -7.99
CA LEU A 74 7.70 -5.66 -8.87
C LEU A 74 7.34 -7.04 -8.30
N GLU A 75 7.42 -7.22 -6.99
CA GLU A 75 6.99 -8.43 -6.30
C GLU A 75 5.49 -8.67 -6.48
N ALA A 76 4.64 -7.67 -6.26
CA ALA A 76 3.20 -7.80 -6.47
C ALA A 76 2.86 -8.21 -7.91
N LEU A 77 3.51 -7.59 -8.90
CA LEU A 77 3.35 -7.95 -10.31
C LEU A 77 3.82 -9.38 -10.60
N HIS A 78 4.93 -9.82 -10.00
CA HIS A 78 5.44 -11.19 -10.13
C HIS A 78 4.42 -12.24 -9.65
N PHE A 79 3.69 -11.94 -8.57
CA PHE A 79 2.62 -12.80 -8.05
C PHE A 79 1.28 -12.63 -8.79
N ASN A 80 1.22 -11.82 -9.85
CA ASN A 80 0.01 -11.49 -10.61
C ASN A 80 -1.10 -10.89 -9.73
N ILE A 81 -0.73 -10.11 -8.73
CA ILE A 81 -1.68 -9.45 -7.84
C ILE A 81 -2.08 -8.11 -8.46
N PRO A 82 -3.37 -7.79 -8.56
CA PRO A 82 -3.84 -6.47 -8.97
C PRO A 82 -3.19 -5.35 -8.16
N VAL A 83 -2.75 -4.29 -8.85
CA VAL A 83 -2.05 -3.15 -8.24
C VAL A 83 -2.90 -1.88 -8.32
N ILE A 84 -2.92 -1.12 -7.23
CA ILE A 84 -3.40 0.26 -7.17
C ILE A 84 -2.26 1.12 -6.66
N ALA A 85 -1.73 2.04 -7.47
CA ALA A 85 -0.52 2.78 -7.11
C ALA A 85 -0.62 4.27 -7.44
N SER A 86 0.19 5.08 -6.76
CA SER A 86 0.25 6.52 -7.02
C SER A 86 0.76 6.84 -8.42
N ASN A 87 0.13 7.83 -9.08
CA ASN A 87 0.59 8.38 -10.35
C ASN A 87 1.81 9.31 -10.15
N ILE A 88 2.98 8.71 -9.90
CA ILE A 88 4.28 9.39 -9.85
C ILE A 88 5.21 8.81 -10.93
N PRO A 89 6.18 9.59 -11.46
CA PRO A 89 6.96 9.19 -12.63
C PRO A 89 7.60 7.81 -12.54
N GLU A 90 8.14 7.45 -11.38
CA GLU A 90 8.83 6.18 -11.12
C GLU A 90 7.88 4.98 -11.22
N ILE A 91 6.66 5.13 -10.70
CA ILE A 91 5.62 4.09 -10.71
C ILE A 91 4.93 4.04 -12.08
N ALA A 92 4.58 5.20 -12.64
CA ALA A 92 3.88 5.33 -13.92
C ALA A 92 4.67 4.78 -15.11
N ALA A 93 6.01 4.74 -15.00
CA ALA A 93 6.87 4.09 -15.98
C ALA A 93 6.77 2.55 -15.96
N THR A 94 6.21 1.96 -14.90
CA THR A 94 6.23 0.50 -14.65
C THR A 94 4.89 -0.18 -14.91
N VAL A 95 3.76 0.50 -14.65
CA VAL A 95 2.41 -0.08 -14.75
C VAL A 95 1.50 0.70 -15.69
N PRO A 96 0.45 0.05 -16.25
CA PRO A 96 -0.56 0.74 -17.05
C PRO A 96 -1.27 1.86 -16.28
N SER A 97 -1.72 2.89 -17.01
CA SER A 97 -2.35 4.08 -16.41
C SER A 97 -3.62 3.79 -15.61
N GLU A 98 -4.34 2.72 -15.95
CA GLU A 98 -5.55 2.28 -15.25
C GLU A 98 -5.29 1.76 -13.83
N TYR A 99 -4.03 1.47 -13.48
CA TYR A 99 -3.64 1.06 -12.12
C TYR A 99 -3.24 2.26 -11.27
N LEU A 100 -3.22 3.46 -11.85
CA LEU A 100 -2.71 4.66 -11.21
C LEU A 100 -3.83 5.54 -10.65
N PHE A 101 -3.59 6.16 -9.50
CA PHE A 101 -4.44 7.21 -8.93
C PHE A 101 -3.65 8.48 -8.67
N GLU A 102 -4.29 9.63 -8.84
CA GLU A 102 -3.67 10.94 -8.63
C GLU A 102 -3.28 11.18 -7.17
N VAL A 103 -2.08 11.69 -6.94
CA VAL A 103 -1.61 12.06 -5.60
C VAL A 103 -2.11 13.47 -5.27
N GLU A 104 -2.96 13.60 -4.26
CA GLU A 104 -3.36 14.92 -3.77
C GLU A 104 -2.13 15.71 -3.29
N SER A 105 -1.93 16.93 -3.79
CA SER A 105 -0.88 17.85 -3.33
C SER A 105 -0.99 18.08 -1.81
N SER A 106 0.14 18.05 -1.10
CA SER A 106 0.14 18.45 0.31
C SER A 106 -0.11 19.96 0.38
N ASN A 107 -1.34 20.37 0.66
CA ASN A 107 -1.63 21.74 1.13
C ASN A 107 -1.40 21.84 2.63
#